data_AF-A0A951CRM3-F1
#
_entry.id   AF-A0A951CRM3-F1
#
_cell.length_a   1.000
_cell.length_b   1.000
_cell.length_c   1.000
_cell.angle_alpha   90.00
_cell.angle_beta   90.00
_cell.angle_gamma   90.00
#
_symmetry.space_group_name_H-M   'P 1'
#
loop_
_entity.id
_entity.type
_entity.pdbx_description
1 polymer ?
#
loop_
_entity_poly.entity_id
_entity_poly.type
_entity_poly.pdbx_seq_one_letter_code
_entity_poly.pdbx_strand_id
1 'polypeptide(L)'
;MVNAFGSGAVRAALGRVRPDAVIEELTSLPRDYTPEAMRAAAERDRKVRLEGGQNVHNAARTAGAKRYPVQSTGFFYGPGAGLVSETDSLAVNASPAISASVRTYLQVEERVLSSRDLEGVVMPRVQHCGRRSIGDARLATRICAICRRTASAACHRAAGSSVGPRPLCTMRHRYAAPRNDLANESSGFHREAS
;
A
#
# COMPACT_ATOMS: atom_id res chain seq x y z
N MET A 1 -23.28 3.36 -12.11
CA MET A 1 -22.03 3.72 -11.40
C MET A 1 -22.40 4.49 -10.14
N VAL A 2 -21.76 4.24 -8.99
CA VAL A 2 -22.08 4.89 -7.71
C VAL A 2 -20.87 5.69 -7.24
N ASN A 3 -21.08 6.91 -6.74
CA ASN A 3 -20.03 7.72 -6.13
C ASN A 3 -19.83 7.32 -4.66
N ALA A 4 -18.60 6.95 -4.27
CA ALA A 4 -18.27 6.54 -2.91
C ALA A 4 -18.52 7.64 -1.86
N PHE A 5 -18.51 8.92 -2.24
CA PHE A 5 -18.88 10.02 -1.35
C PHE A 5 -20.39 10.10 -1.07
N GLY A 6 -21.22 9.48 -1.91
CA GLY A 6 -22.68 9.47 -1.75
C GLY A 6 -23.16 8.36 -0.83
N SER A 7 -23.10 8.57 0.48
CA SER A 7 -23.45 7.56 1.50
C SER A 7 -24.81 6.88 1.27
N GLY A 8 -25.86 7.64 0.93
CA GLY A 8 -27.18 7.09 0.63
C GLY A 8 -27.22 6.23 -0.63
N ALA A 9 -26.50 6.64 -1.68
CA ALA A 9 -26.42 5.89 -2.94
C ALA A 9 -25.63 4.59 -2.76
N VAL A 10 -24.53 4.63 -2.00
CA VAL A 10 -23.74 3.44 -1.64
C VAL A 10 -24.58 2.47 -0.82
N ARG A 11 -25.26 2.94 0.23
CA ARG A 11 -26.16 2.12 1.05
C ARG A 11 -27.26 1.46 0.21
N ALA A 12 -27.92 2.22 -0.66
CA ALA A 12 -28.95 1.69 -1.55
C ALA A 12 -28.40 0.64 -2.53
N ALA A 13 -27.19 0.85 -3.05
CA ALA A 13 -26.56 -0.12 -3.95
C ALA A 13 -26.21 -1.44 -3.25
N LEU A 14 -25.54 -1.37 -2.10
CA LEU A 14 -25.17 -2.57 -1.33
C LEU A 14 -26.41 -3.26 -0.75
N GLY A 15 -27.43 -2.51 -0.33
CA GLY A 15 -28.70 -3.07 0.16
C GLY A 15 -29.50 -3.82 -0.91
N ARG A 16 -29.40 -3.41 -2.18
CA ARG A 16 -30.01 -4.16 -3.30
C ARG A 16 -29.27 -5.45 -3.62
N VAL A 17 -27.93 -5.40 -3.61
CA VAL A 17 -27.09 -6.56 -3.96
C VAL A 17 -27.02 -7.59 -2.82
N ARG A 18 -26.98 -7.12 -1.56
CA ARG A 18 -26.74 -7.93 -0.35
C ARG A 18 -25.54 -8.87 -0.51
N PRO A 19 -24.34 -8.33 -0.74
CA PRO A 19 -23.16 -9.15 -1.02
C PRO A 19 -22.67 -9.89 0.22
N ASP A 20 -22.15 -11.10 0.04
CA ASP A 20 -21.44 -11.82 1.10
C ASP A 20 -20.09 -11.17 1.46
N ALA A 21 -19.46 -10.49 0.50
CA ALA A 21 -18.18 -9.81 0.68
C ALA A 21 -18.10 -8.50 -0.12
N VAL A 22 -17.36 -7.52 0.41
CA VAL A 22 -17.05 -6.26 -0.27
C VAL A 22 -15.55 -6.05 -0.30
N ILE A 23 -14.98 -5.90 -1.50
CA ILE A 23 -13.55 -5.64 -1.70
C ILE A 23 -13.36 -4.14 -1.95
N GLU A 24 -12.77 -3.42 -0.99
CA GLU A 24 -12.53 -1.97 -1.06
C GLU A 24 -11.15 -1.66 -1.67
N GLU A 25 -11.14 -1.37 -2.97
CA GLU A 25 -9.96 -0.94 -3.74
C GLU A 25 -9.96 0.58 -4.03
N LEU A 26 -10.53 1.38 -3.11
CA LEU A 26 -10.69 2.81 -3.33
C LEU A 26 -9.34 3.53 -3.39
N THR A 27 -9.12 4.22 -4.51
CA THR A 27 -7.94 5.04 -4.72
C THR A 27 -8.25 6.14 -5.72
N SER A 28 -7.58 7.26 -5.56
CA SER A 28 -7.64 8.41 -6.45
C SER A 28 -6.21 8.81 -6.82
N LEU A 29 -5.46 7.83 -7.33
CA LEU A 29 -4.08 7.99 -7.80
C LEU A 29 -4.03 8.66 -9.18
N PRO A 30 -2.93 9.36 -9.50
CA PRO A 30 -2.72 9.93 -10.82
C PRO A 30 -2.43 8.82 -11.84
N ARG A 31 -2.58 9.15 -13.13
CA ARG A 31 -2.14 8.27 -14.22
C ARG A 31 -0.61 8.14 -14.26
N ASP A 32 0.06 9.27 -14.05
CA ASP A 32 1.52 9.38 -14.03
C ASP A 32 2.01 9.51 -12.59
N TYR A 33 2.97 8.70 -12.20
CA TYR A 33 3.46 8.60 -10.81
C TYR A 33 4.66 9.52 -10.55
N THR A 34 4.69 10.70 -11.18
CA THR A 34 5.74 11.69 -10.88
C THR A 34 5.56 12.21 -9.45
N PRO A 35 6.64 12.66 -8.77
CA PRO A 35 6.52 13.27 -7.45
C PRO A 35 5.49 14.41 -7.42
N GLU A 36 5.44 15.23 -8.46
CA GLU A 36 4.50 16.35 -8.62
C GLU A 36 3.05 15.87 -8.68
N ALA A 37 2.78 14.88 -9.55
CA ALA A 37 1.44 14.34 -9.73
C ALA A 37 0.95 13.59 -8.48
N MET A 38 1.85 12.88 -7.79
CA MET A 38 1.55 12.21 -6.53
C MET A 38 1.24 13.21 -5.42
N ARG A 39 2.02 14.30 -5.30
CA ARG A 39 1.71 15.39 -4.35
C ARG A 39 0.36 16.03 -4.64
N ALA A 40 0.06 16.32 -5.90
CA ALA A 40 -1.22 16.90 -6.31
C ALA A 40 -2.41 15.96 -6.05
N ALA A 41 -2.20 14.63 -6.13
CA ALA A 41 -3.23 13.64 -5.89
C ALA A 41 -3.41 13.24 -4.42
N ALA A 42 -2.47 13.57 -3.53
CA ALA A 42 -2.43 13.07 -2.17
C ALA A 42 -3.73 13.35 -1.39
N GLU A 43 -4.24 14.58 -1.46
CA GLU A 43 -5.44 14.96 -0.71
C GLU A 43 -6.70 14.27 -1.23
N ARG A 44 -6.86 14.15 -2.56
CA ARG A 44 -7.99 13.43 -3.15
C ARG A 44 -7.94 11.92 -2.88
N ASP A 45 -6.74 11.31 -2.88
CA ASP A 45 -6.56 9.90 -2.50
C ASP A 45 -6.87 9.67 -1.02
N ARG A 46 -6.39 10.55 -0.14
CA ARG A 46 -6.74 10.54 1.29
C ARG A 46 -8.25 10.62 1.49
N LYS A 47 -8.91 11.60 0.84
CA LYS A 47 -10.35 11.83 1.00
C LYS A 47 -11.16 10.62 0.55
N VAL A 48 -10.86 10.02 -0.60
CA VAL A 48 -11.62 8.85 -1.09
C VAL A 48 -11.44 7.61 -0.19
N ARG A 49 -10.24 7.39 0.35
CA ARG A 49 -9.97 6.27 1.27
C ARG A 49 -10.66 6.42 2.61
N LEU A 50 -10.63 7.62 3.17
CA LEU A 50 -11.20 7.87 4.50
C LEU A 50 -12.71 8.07 4.43
N GLU A 51 -13.18 9.09 3.69
CA GLU A 51 -14.61 9.42 3.62
C GLU A 51 -15.38 8.42 2.75
N GLY A 52 -14.90 8.16 1.53
CA GLY A 52 -15.53 7.20 0.64
C GLY A 52 -15.50 5.78 1.22
N GLY A 53 -14.36 5.37 1.76
CA GLY A 53 -14.21 4.08 2.43
C GLY A 53 -15.11 3.93 3.66
N GLN A 54 -15.31 5.00 4.45
CA GLN A 54 -16.23 4.94 5.59
C GLN A 54 -17.67 4.68 5.13
N ASN A 55 -18.09 5.33 4.03
CA ASN A 55 -19.42 5.11 3.46
C ASN A 55 -19.61 3.67 2.98
N VAL A 56 -18.61 3.10 2.28
CA VAL A 56 -18.65 1.71 1.81
C VAL A 56 -18.64 0.74 3.00
N HIS A 57 -17.80 0.98 4.00
CA HIS A 57 -17.70 0.14 5.19
C HIS A 57 -19.03 0.11 5.96
N ASN A 58 -19.63 1.28 6.21
CA ASN A 58 -20.93 1.38 6.89
C ASN A 58 -22.03 0.68 6.09
N ALA A 59 -22.08 0.89 4.78
CA ALA A 59 -23.05 0.25 3.91
C ALA A 59 -22.89 -1.28 3.86
N ALA A 60 -21.65 -1.79 3.87
CA ALA A 60 -21.37 -3.22 3.92
C ALA A 60 -21.85 -3.84 5.22
N ARG A 61 -21.63 -3.18 6.37
CA ARG A 61 -22.18 -3.59 7.67
C ARG A 61 -23.70 -3.65 7.63
N THR A 62 -24.35 -2.57 7.17
CA THR A 62 -25.82 -2.52 7.08
C THR A 62 -26.40 -3.56 6.13
N ALA A 63 -25.70 -3.87 5.03
CA ALA A 63 -26.14 -4.88 4.07
C ALA A 63 -25.94 -6.31 4.56
N GLY A 64 -25.27 -6.52 5.71
CA GLY A 64 -25.04 -7.83 6.29
C GLY A 64 -23.91 -8.63 5.65
N ALA A 65 -22.99 -7.95 4.94
CA ALA A 65 -21.80 -8.60 4.39
C ALA A 65 -20.99 -9.27 5.52
N LYS A 66 -20.23 -10.32 5.17
CA LYS A 66 -19.44 -11.10 6.12
C LYS A 66 -17.96 -10.77 6.04
N ARG A 67 -17.43 -10.53 4.83
CA ARG A 67 -16.01 -10.24 4.61
C ARG A 67 -15.78 -8.87 4.02
N TYR A 68 -14.71 -8.21 4.47
CA TYR A 68 -14.34 -6.87 4.02
C TYR A 68 -12.83 -6.74 3.78
N PRO A 69 -12.31 -7.27 2.65
CA PRO A 69 -10.95 -6.99 2.24
C PRO A 69 -10.79 -5.51 1.84
N VAL A 70 -9.78 -4.84 2.40
CA VAL A 70 -9.42 -3.46 2.06
C VAL A 70 -8.00 -3.38 1.54
N GLN A 71 -7.80 -2.56 0.52
CA GLN A 71 -6.48 -2.26 -0.01
C GLN A 71 -5.73 -1.29 0.90
N SER A 72 -4.69 -1.79 1.58
CA SER A 72 -3.69 -0.99 2.27
C SER A 72 -2.43 -0.75 1.41
N THR A 73 -1.26 -0.59 2.02
CA THR A 73 0.01 -0.23 1.38
C THR A 73 1.06 -1.32 1.56
N GLY A 74 1.86 -1.54 0.52
CA GLY A 74 3.05 -2.40 0.56
C GLY A 74 4.39 -1.64 0.47
N PHE A 75 4.38 -0.30 0.49
CA PHE A 75 5.57 0.51 0.16
C PHE A 75 6.06 1.41 1.30
N PHE A 76 5.26 1.58 2.35
CA PHE A 76 5.57 2.52 3.44
C PHE A 76 6.07 1.84 4.70
N TYR A 77 6.68 0.66 4.60
CA TYR A 77 7.32 0.01 5.74
C TYR A 77 8.53 0.82 6.22
N GLY A 78 8.77 0.79 7.54
CA GLY A 78 9.95 1.37 8.14
C GLY A 78 11.25 0.73 7.65
N PRO A 79 12.39 1.43 7.80
CA PRO A 79 13.69 0.85 7.45
C PRO A 79 13.98 -0.38 8.34
N GLY A 80 14.53 -1.42 7.74
CA GLY A 80 14.84 -2.68 8.43
C GLY A 80 15.81 -3.56 7.65
N ALA A 81 16.36 -4.57 8.32
CA ALA A 81 17.26 -5.52 7.68
C ALA A 81 16.46 -6.56 6.86
N GLY A 82 16.61 -6.54 5.54
CA GLY A 82 16.11 -7.61 4.67
C GLY A 82 14.69 -7.39 4.14
N LEU A 83 13.91 -8.47 4.08
CA LEU A 83 12.53 -8.43 3.58
C LEU A 83 11.58 -8.08 4.73
N VAL A 84 10.58 -7.25 4.45
CA VAL A 84 9.49 -6.92 5.37
C VAL A 84 8.33 -7.92 5.23
N SER A 85 7.59 -8.04 6.32
CA SER A 85 6.37 -8.81 6.53
C SER A 85 5.21 -7.87 6.85
N GLU A 86 3.99 -8.38 6.76
CA GLU A 86 2.78 -7.60 7.01
C GLU A 86 2.66 -7.11 8.47
N THR A 87 3.45 -7.67 9.39
CA THR A 87 3.53 -7.26 10.80
C THR A 87 4.56 -6.19 11.08
N ASP A 88 5.41 -5.84 10.10
CA ASP A 88 6.40 -4.79 10.28
C ASP A 88 5.74 -3.42 10.28
N SER A 89 6.27 -2.51 11.11
CA SER A 89 5.68 -1.19 11.27
C SER A 89 5.85 -0.33 10.02
N LEU A 90 4.82 0.48 9.72
CA LEU A 90 4.91 1.54 8.73
C LEU A 90 5.83 2.68 9.21
N ALA A 91 6.42 3.41 8.27
CA ALA A 91 7.37 4.50 8.48
C ALA A 91 6.68 5.79 8.99
N VAL A 92 6.10 5.74 10.18
CA VAL A 92 5.33 6.85 10.80
C VAL A 92 6.13 8.13 11.05
N ASN A 93 7.46 8.01 11.14
CA ASN A 93 8.40 9.10 11.41
C ASN A 93 9.24 9.48 10.17
N ALA A 94 8.78 9.13 8.97
CA ALA A 94 9.42 9.53 7.72
C ALA A 94 9.16 11.01 7.39
N SER A 95 9.55 11.44 6.18
CA SER A 95 9.27 12.79 5.70
C SER A 95 7.78 13.13 5.78
N PRO A 96 7.39 14.42 5.92
CA PRO A 96 6.00 14.81 6.16
C PRO A 96 4.99 14.22 5.16
N ALA A 97 5.35 14.17 3.88
CA ALA A 97 4.51 13.61 2.82
C ALA A 97 4.29 12.09 2.97
N ILE A 98 5.35 11.35 3.33
CA ILE A 98 5.28 9.90 3.55
C ILE A 98 4.48 9.61 4.82
N SER A 99 4.79 10.30 5.91
CA SER A 99 4.11 10.11 7.19
C SER A 99 2.62 10.48 7.12
N ALA A 100 2.23 11.47 6.32
CA ALA A 100 0.83 11.77 6.05
C ALA A 100 0.10 10.64 5.31
N SER A 101 0.77 10.03 4.32
CA SER A 101 0.25 8.86 3.62
C SER A 101 0.12 7.66 4.55
N VAL A 102 1.16 7.36 5.35
CA VAL A 102 1.15 6.30 6.36
C VAL A 102 -0.02 6.45 7.33
N ARG A 103 -0.24 7.66 7.88
CA ARG A 103 -1.38 7.91 8.77
C ARG A 103 -2.72 7.60 8.13
N THR A 104 -2.88 7.86 6.83
CA THR A 104 -4.09 7.51 6.08
C THR A 104 -4.29 5.99 6.06
N TYR A 105 -3.25 5.21 5.76
CA TYR A 105 -3.33 3.75 5.76
C TYR A 105 -3.61 3.18 7.14
N LEU A 106 -2.95 3.69 8.19
CA LEU A 106 -3.22 3.27 9.57
C LEU A 106 -4.68 3.53 9.97
N GLN A 107 -5.28 4.66 9.55
CA GLN A 107 -6.70 4.93 9.80
C GLN A 107 -7.62 3.97 9.03
N VAL A 108 -7.26 3.58 7.81
CA VAL A 108 -8.00 2.58 7.02
C VAL A 108 -7.92 1.21 7.68
N GLU A 109 -6.72 0.78 8.09
CA GLU A 109 -6.48 -0.49 8.76
C GLU A 109 -7.23 -0.55 10.10
N GLU A 110 -7.11 0.50 10.93
CA GLU A 110 -7.82 0.60 12.20
C GLU A 110 -9.33 0.48 12.01
N ARG A 111 -9.92 1.21 11.04
CA ARG A 111 -11.36 1.13 10.74
C ARG A 111 -11.81 -0.29 10.42
N VAL A 112 -11.00 -1.03 9.67
CA VAL A 112 -11.37 -2.36 9.17
C VAL A 112 -11.12 -3.44 10.21
N LEU A 113 -9.99 -3.37 10.94
CA LEU A 113 -9.60 -4.37 11.94
C LEU A 113 -10.33 -4.21 13.28
N SER A 114 -10.83 -3.01 13.61
CA SER A 114 -11.64 -2.78 14.82
C SER A 114 -13.12 -3.18 14.66
N SER A 115 -13.56 -3.52 13.45
CA SER A 115 -14.96 -3.89 13.20
C SER A 115 -15.29 -5.27 13.73
N ARG A 116 -16.33 -5.38 14.56
CA ARG A 116 -16.79 -6.67 15.13
C ARG A 116 -17.77 -7.43 14.24
N ASP A 117 -18.47 -6.70 13.37
CA ASP A 117 -19.58 -7.25 12.58
C ASP A 117 -19.14 -7.64 11.16
N LEU A 118 -17.89 -7.35 10.79
CA LEU A 118 -17.27 -7.68 9.51
C LEU A 118 -15.92 -8.34 9.74
N GLU A 119 -15.66 -9.45 9.06
CA GLU A 119 -14.31 -10.03 8.97
C GLU A 119 -13.45 -9.10 8.10
N GLY A 120 -12.75 -8.17 8.75
CA GLY A 120 -11.84 -7.22 8.12
C GLY A 120 -10.53 -7.88 7.70
N VAL A 121 -10.13 -7.71 6.44
CA VAL A 121 -8.84 -8.20 5.93
C VAL A 121 -8.07 -7.05 5.31
N VAL A 122 -6.84 -6.82 5.76
CA VAL A 122 -5.95 -5.82 5.19
C VAL A 122 -5.07 -6.47 4.14
N MET A 123 -5.14 -5.97 2.91
CA MET A 123 -4.31 -6.45 1.80
C MET A 123 -3.27 -5.38 1.43
N PRO A 124 -1.97 -5.64 1.66
CA PRO A 124 -0.91 -4.74 1.20
C PRO A 124 -0.92 -4.62 -0.32
N ARG A 125 -1.04 -3.41 -0.84
CA ARG A 125 -0.90 -3.17 -2.27
C ARG A 125 0.54 -3.44 -2.70
N VAL A 126 0.72 -4.43 -3.57
CA VAL A 126 1.92 -4.59 -4.39
C VAL A 126 1.84 -3.72 -5.64
N GLN A 127 2.97 -3.25 -6.15
CA GLN A 127 2.95 -2.42 -7.36
C GLN A 127 2.56 -3.31 -8.53
N HIS A 128 1.36 -3.09 -9.07
CA HIS A 128 0.92 -3.80 -10.26
C HIS A 128 1.72 -3.32 -11.48
N CYS A 129 2.79 -4.04 -11.83
CA CYS A 129 3.50 -3.87 -13.11
C CYS A 129 2.69 -4.54 -14.22
N GLY A 130 1.63 -3.86 -14.68
CA GLY A 130 0.84 -4.29 -15.84
C GLY A 130 1.54 -3.96 -17.17
N ARG A 131 1.29 -4.77 -18.20
CA ARG A 131 1.90 -4.64 -19.54
C ARG A 131 1.56 -3.33 -20.29
N ARG A 132 0.60 -2.54 -19.81
CA ARG A 132 0.08 -1.32 -20.47
C ARG A 132 0.28 -0.03 -19.68
N SER A 133 0.82 -0.08 -18.46
CA SER A 133 0.76 1.05 -17.53
C SER A 133 2.05 1.88 -17.41
N ILE A 134 3.08 1.62 -18.20
CA ILE A 134 4.31 2.44 -18.12
C ILE A 134 4.77 2.78 -19.54
N GLY A 135 4.53 4.03 -19.95
CA GLY A 135 4.94 4.60 -21.24
C GLY A 135 6.45 4.77 -21.41
N ASP A 136 7.25 4.30 -20.45
CA ASP A 136 8.70 4.21 -20.60
C ASP A 136 9.25 2.95 -19.92
N ALA A 137 9.53 1.95 -20.76
CA ALA A 137 10.13 0.68 -20.35
C ALA A 137 11.46 0.86 -19.58
N ARG A 138 12.12 2.03 -19.69
CA ARG A 138 13.41 2.28 -19.03
C ARG A 138 13.27 2.59 -17.53
N LEU A 139 12.21 3.27 -17.09
CA LEU A 139 12.00 3.57 -15.67
C LEU A 139 11.49 2.34 -14.89
N ALA A 140 10.58 1.57 -15.49
CA ALA A 140 10.12 0.28 -14.98
C ALA A 140 11.29 -0.71 -14.82
N THR A 141 12.20 -0.73 -15.80
CA THR A 141 13.38 -1.59 -15.77
C THR A 141 14.40 -1.12 -14.72
N ARG A 142 14.52 0.17 -14.42
CA ARG A 142 15.46 0.66 -13.38
C ARG A 142 15.00 0.28 -11.97
N ILE A 143 13.74 0.51 -11.61
CA ILE A 143 13.21 0.12 -10.30
C ILE A 143 13.22 -1.40 -10.15
N CYS A 144 12.85 -2.14 -11.21
CA CYS A 144 12.82 -3.61 -11.18
C CYS A 144 14.21 -4.27 -11.30
N ALA A 145 15.20 -3.63 -11.92
CA ALA A 145 16.59 -4.13 -12.00
C ALA A 145 17.40 -3.84 -10.73
N ILE A 146 17.08 -2.75 -10.02
CA ILE A 146 17.63 -2.49 -8.67
C ILE A 146 17.17 -3.58 -7.70
N CYS A 147 15.90 -3.99 -7.74
CA CYS A 147 15.38 -5.11 -6.95
C CYS A 147 15.97 -6.47 -7.37
N ARG A 148 16.22 -6.70 -8.67
CA ARG A 148 16.76 -7.98 -9.17
C ARG A 148 18.26 -8.18 -8.95
N ARG A 149 19.10 -7.16 -9.14
CA ARG A 149 20.57 -7.30 -8.96
C ARG A 149 20.97 -7.47 -7.50
N THR A 150 20.24 -6.84 -6.58
CA THR A 150 20.48 -6.99 -5.13
C THR A 150 20.02 -8.36 -4.61
N ALA A 151 18.95 -8.94 -5.17
CA ALA A 151 18.49 -10.29 -4.82
C ALA A 151 19.44 -11.41 -5.30
N SER A 152 19.98 -11.31 -6.53
CA SER A 152 20.86 -12.35 -7.09
C SER A 152 22.24 -12.41 -6.40
N ALA A 153 22.78 -11.25 -5.98
CA ALA A 153 24.06 -11.19 -5.27
C ALA A 153 23.98 -11.66 -3.80
N ALA A 154 22.77 -11.79 -3.25
CA ALA A 154 22.51 -12.32 -1.91
C ALA A 154 22.26 -13.84 -1.93
N CYS A 155 21.62 -14.36 -2.99
CA CYS A 155 21.37 -15.81 -3.15
C CYS A 155 22.65 -16.65 -3.21
N HIS A 156 23.73 -16.14 -3.83
CA HIS A 156 25.00 -16.89 -3.89
C HIS A 156 25.80 -16.91 -2.58
N ARG A 157 25.43 -16.12 -1.57
CA ARG A 157 26.13 -16.08 -0.26
C ARG A 157 25.42 -16.84 0.86
N ALA A 158 24.18 -17.29 0.64
CA ALA A 158 23.37 -17.96 1.66
C ALA A 158 23.22 -19.48 1.44
N ALA A 159 23.91 -20.06 0.45
CA ALA A 159 23.99 -21.52 0.27
C ALA A 159 25.02 -22.11 1.25
N GLY A 160 24.70 -22.07 2.54
CA GLY A 160 25.49 -22.64 3.62
C GLY A 160 24.59 -23.06 4.78
N SER A 161 24.21 -24.34 4.75
CA SER A 161 23.83 -25.16 5.91
C SER A 161 22.46 -24.98 6.58
N SER A 162 21.62 -26.00 6.34
CA SER A 162 21.01 -26.90 7.35
C SER A 162 19.49 -26.93 7.48
N VAL A 163 19.05 -28.16 7.76
CA VAL A 163 17.74 -28.80 7.65
C VAL A 163 16.92 -28.62 8.93
N GLY A 164 15.61 -28.37 8.83
CA GLY A 164 14.67 -28.32 9.96
C GLY A 164 13.20 -28.38 9.51
N PRO A 165 12.26 -28.82 10.36
CA PRO A 165 10.94 -29.31 9.94
C PRO A 165 9.98 -28.19 9.52
N ARG A 166 9.10 -28.50 8.57
CA ARG A 166 8.19 -27.55 7.90
C ARG A 166 7.09 -27.06 8.86
N PRO A 167 6.87 -25.74 9.02
CA PRO A 167 5.65 -25.25 9.64
C PRO A 167 4.63 -24.79 8.59
N LEU A 168 3.38 -25.19 8.86
CA LEU A 168 2.06 -24.66 8.48
C LEU A 168 2.01 -23.53 7.44
N CYS A 169 1.27 -23.82 6.37
CA CYS A 169 0.98 -22.95 5.24
C CYS A 169 0.13 -21.73 5.68
N THR A 170 0.80 -20.68 6.12
CA THR A 170 0.29 -19.30 6.08
C THR A 170 0.80 -18.71 4.77
N MET A 171 -0.07 -18.12 3.95
CA MET A 171 0.34 -17.46 2.71
C MET A 171 1.08 -16.16 3.08
N ARG A 172 2.34 -16.28 3.50
CA ARG A 172 3.22 -15.19 3.94
C ARG A 172 3.85 -14.57 2.70
N HIS A 173 3.48 -13.34 2.35
CA HIS A 173 4.15 -12.63 1.27
C HIS A 173 5.25 -11.74 1.85
N ARG A 174 6.51 -12.10 1.59
CA ARG A 174 7.67 -11.28 1.95
C ARG A 174 7.91 -10.22 0.87
N TYR A 175 8.09 -8.97 1.27
CA TYR A 175 8.38 -7.85 0.37
C TYR A 175 9.79 -7.30 0.61
N ALA A 176 10.45 -6.75 -0.41
CA ALA A 176 11.77 -6.15 -0.23
C ALA A 176 11.66 -4.80 0.50
N ALA A 177 12.38 -4.64 1.62
CA ALA A 177 12.52 -3.32 2.24
C ALA A 177 13.30 -2.38 1.30
N PRO A 178 12.89 -1.12 1.15
CA PRO A 178 13.71 -0.13 0.46
C PRO A 178 15.05 0.05 1.20
N ARG A 179 16.17 -0.06 0.49
CA ARG A 179 17.48 0.34 1.01
C ARG A 179 17.64 1.86 0.91
N ASN A 180 18.22 2.45 1.96
CA ASN A 180 18.56 3.86 2.08
C ASN A 180 19.42 4.35 0.90
N ASP A 181 18.86 5.24 0.08
CA ASP A 181 19.61 6.20 -0.75
C ASP A 181 18.93 7.59 -0.75
N LEU A 182 18.09 7.90 0.25
CA LEU A 182 17.46 9.22 0.41
C LEU A 182 18.00 10.00 1.62
N ALA A 183 19.15 9.59 2.17
CA ALA A 183 19.78 10.26 3.30
C ALA A 183 20.82 11.32 2.90
N ASN A 184 20.97 11.67 1.61
CA ASN A 184 21.93 12.68 1.19
C ASN A 184 21.38 13.67 0.15
N GLU A 185 20.46 14.54 0.58
CA GLU A 185 20.17 15.81 -0.12
C GLU A 185 20.37 17.04 0.80
N SER A 186 21.10 16.88 1.92
CA SER A 186 21.40 17.96 2.86
C SER A 186 22.86 18.43 2.87
N SER A 187 23.68 18.04 1.88
CA SER A 187 25.07 18.51 1.76
C SER A 187 25.42 18.94 0.34
N GLY A 188 25.01 20.15 -0.03
CA GLY A 188 25.29 20.71 -1.36
C GLY A 188 24.99 22.20 -1.45
N PHE A 189 25.31 22.97 -0.42
CA PHE A 189 25.19 24.43 -0.47
C PHE A 189 26.42 25.07 0.19
N HIS A 190 27.58 25.01 -0.48
CA HIS A 190 28.68 25.98 -0.31
C HIS A 190 29.70 25.89 -1.47
N ARG A 191 29.87 27.05 -2.16
CA ARG A 191 30.89 27.44 -3.18
C ARG A 191 30.76 26.74 -4.55
N GLU A 192 30.83 27.40 -5.71
CA GLU A 192 31.58 28.57 -6.22
C GLU A 192 30.71 29.38 -7.21
N ALA A 193 30.56 30.70 -7.10
CA ALA A 193 31.37 31.78 -7.70
C ALA A 193 30.69 32.44 -8.91
N SER A 194 30.20 33.67 -8.73
CA SER A 194 30.60 34.90 -9.45
C SER A 194 29.93 36.10 -8.80
#